data_AF-A0A0F4PLY8-F1
#
_entry.id   AF-A0A0F4PLY8-F1
#
_cell.length_a   1.000
_cell.length_b   1.000
_cell.length_c   1.000
_cell.angle_alpha   90.00
_cell.angle_beta   90.00
_cell.angle_gamma   90.00
#
_symmetry.space_group_name_H-M   'P 1'
#
loop_
_entity.id
_entity.type
_entity.pdbx_description
1 polymer ?
#
loop_
_entity_poly.entity_id
_entity_poly.type
_entity_poly.pdbx_seq_one_letter_code
_entity_poly.pdbx_strand_id
1 'polypeptide(L)'
;MKYIIITISSFLLGGCASVAAEQIKPDIYVDNVTGLATSKITNYDSVELDYDLTLRNGNNIHFSDCSKVDATHDTDIVESEYHLLRMIRANCKALALYTNAESAYKSHLQEILTEHTVAHLPATAYPYVNEYDKNLRKGKTLKQFHADFKEKKVFEGVIDVETNTNRLSYSVLATGDFDDDRVEDALILISWHSKEAFGKGFKLIKVSRPTSEARFSTTELD
;
A
#
# COMPACT_ATOMS: atom_id res chain seq x y z
N MET A 1 -71.79 21.16 -37.17
CA MET A 1 -71.33 20.74 -35.83
C MET A 1 -70.00 20.01 -36.01
N LYS A 2 -68.89 20.64 -35.58
CA LYS A 2 -67.53 20.09 -35.66
C LYS A 2 -67.14 19.57 -34.27
N TYR A 3 -66.74 18.31 -34.16
CA TYR A 3 -66.14 17.76 -32.94
C TYR A 3 -64.62 17.91 -33.01
N ILE A 4 -64.03 18.56 -32.01
CA ILE A 4 -62.59 18.66 -31.80
C ILE A 4 -62.24 17.61 -30.74
N ILE A 5 -61.45 16.61 -31.12
CA ILE A 5 -60.86 15.62 -30.21
C ILE A 5 -59.53 16.20 -29.75
N ILE A 6 -59.40 16.48 -28.44
CA ILE A 6 -58.15 16.90 -27.80
C ILE A 6 -57.49 15.64 -27.23
N THR A 7 -56.40 15.20 -27.84
CA THR A 7 -55.53 14.14 -27.32
C THR A 7 -54.51 14.77 -26.37
N ILE A 8 -54.61 14.46 -25.07
CA ILE A 8 -53.64 14.84 -24.05
C ILE A 8 -52.52 13.80 -24.05
N SER A 9 -51.35 14.15 -24.59
CA SER A 9 -50.12 13.35 -24.45
C SER A 9 -49.52 13.58 -23.06
N SER A 10 -49.61 12.57 -22.20
CA SER A 10 -48.92 12.53 -20.92
C SER A 10 -47.42 12.29 -21.14
N PHE A 11 -46.60 13.31 -20.88
CA PHE A 11 -45.14 13.20 -20.80
C PHE A 11 -44.77 12.48 -19.50
N LEU A 12 -44.37 11.20 -19.61
CA LEU A 12 -43.72 10.47 -18.52
C LEU A 12 -42.28 10.97 -18.38
N LEU A 13 -42.05 11.86 -17.42
CA LEU A 13 -40.72 12.20 -16.92
C LEU A 13 -40.16 10.99 -16.16
N GLY A 14 -39.46 10.10 -16.87
CA GLY A 14 -38.62 9.10 -16.24
C GLY A 14 -37.45 9.79 -15.55
N GLY A 15 -37.53 9.94 -14.23
CA GLY A 15 -36.38 10.36 -13.43
C GLY A 15 -35.27 9.32 -13.58
N CYS A 16 -34.09 9.75 -14.04
CA CYS A 16 -32.88 8.95 -13.91
C CYS A 16 -32.68 8.64 -12.42
N ALA A 17 -32.98 7.41 -12.01
CA ALA A 17 -32.51 6.90 -10.75
C ALA A 17 -30.98 6.94 -10.81
N SER A 18 -30.35 7.86 -10.07
CA SER A 18 -28.92 7.85 -9.86
C SER A 18 -28.60 6.55 -9.11
N VAL A 19 -28.09 5.56 -9.82
CA VAL A 19 -27.51 4.37 -9.21
C VAL A 19 -26.35 4.90 -8.37
N ALA A 20 -26.49 4.87 -7.05
CA ALA A 20 -25.38 5.18 -6.15
C ALA A 20 -24.22 4.26 -6.54
N ALA A 21 -23.08 4.85 -6.90
CA ALA A 21 -21.88 4.08 -7.17
C ALA A 21 -21.57 3.21 -5.95
N GLU A 22 -21.31 1.93 -6.18
CA GLU A 22 -20.97 0.99 -5.13
C GLU A 22 -19.69 1.46 -4.43
N GLN A 23 -19.77 1.63 -3.11
CA GLN A 23 -18.62 2.04 -2.31
C GLN A 23 -17.62 0.89 -2.19
N ILE A 24 -16.36 1.18 -2.45
CA ILE A 24 -15.23 0.28 -2.23
C ILE A 24 -14.74 0.57 -0.81
N LYS A 25 -15.04 -0.35 0.12
CA LYS A 25 -14.62 -0.19 1.51
C LYS A 25 -13.12 -0.38 1.63
N PRO A 26 -12.46 0.30 2.57
CA PRO A 26 -11.07 0.00 2.92
C PRO A 26 -10.93 -1.48 3.28
N ASP A 27 -9.85 -2.10 2.80
CA ASP A 27 -9.52 -3.48 3.09
C ASP A 27 -8.11 -3.61 3.64
N ILE A 28 -7.87 -4.66 4.44
CA ILE A 28 -6.58 -4.93 5.06
C ILE A 28 -6.14 -6.36 4.79
N TYR A 29 -4.92 -6.50 4.30
CA TYR A 29 -4.30 -7.77 4.02
C TYR A 29 -3.57 -8.24 5.28
N VAL A 30 -4.33 -8.75 6.25
CA VAL A 30 -3.81 -9.12 7.58
C VAL A 30 -2.60 -10.05 7.52
N ASP A 31 -2.60 -11.01 6.58
CA ASP A 31 -1.50 -11.96 6.38
C ASP A 31 -0.21 -11.31 5.86
N ASN A 32 -0.31 -10.09 5.32
CA ASN A 32 0.82 -9.31 4.80
C ASN A 32 1.42 -8.38 5.86
N VAL A 33 0.73 -8.19 7.00
CA VAL A 33 1.18 -7.32 8.10
C VAL A 33 1.96 -8.14 9.12
N THR A 34 3.27 -8.25 8.93
CA THR A 34 4.16 -8.98 9.86
C THR A 34 3.99 -8.51 11.31
N GLY A 35 3.78 -9.46 12.22
CA GLY A 35 3.63 -9.21 13.66
C GLY A 35 2.22 -8.85 14.10
N LEU A 36 1.24 -8.74 13.19
CA LEU A 36 -0.15 -8.53 13.56
C LEU A 36 -0.75 -9.83 14.13
N ALA A 37 -1.32 -9.75 15.34
CA ALA A 37 -1.97 -10.87 16.01
C ALA A 37 -3.50 -10.85 15.87
N THR A 38 -4.09 -9.69 15.53
CA THR A 38 -5.54 -9.51 15.38
C THR A 38 -5.99 -9.68 13.93
N SER A 39 -7.05 -10.45 13.70
CA SER A 39 -7.65 -10.61 12.36
C SER A 39 -8.75 -9.60 12.03
N LYS A 40 -9.23 -8.83 13.01
CA LYS A 40 -10.28 -7.83 12.83
C LYS A 40 -9.88 -6.52 13.52
N ILE A 41 -9.55 -5.53 12.71
CA ILE A 41 -9.15 -4.20 13.16
C ILE A 41 -10.33 -3.24 12.95
N THR A 42 -10.79 -2.59 14.01
CA THR A 42 -11.92 -1.64 13.93
C THR A 42 -11.51 -0.20 14.22
N ASN A 43 -10.42 -0.03 14.97
CA ASN A 43 -9.75 1.22 15.26
C ASN A 43 -8.29 0.94 15.61
N TYR A 44 -7.46 1.97 15.66
CA TYR A 44 -6.03 1.81 15.90
C TYR A 44 -5.70 1.20 17.26
N ASP A 45 -6.45 1.56 18.30
CA ASP A 45 -6.25 1.05 19.66
C ASP A 45 -6.59 -0.44 19.80
N SER A 46 -7.34 -1.01 18.85
CA SER A 46 -7.67 -2.44 18.80
C SER A 46 -6.60 -3.31 18.14
N VAL A 47 -5.51 -2.72 17.65
CA VAL A 47 -4.39 -3.46 17.04
C VAL A 47 -3.61 -4.19 18.14
N GLU A 48 -3.56 -5.52 18.05
CA GLU A 48 -2.65 -6.34 18.85
C GLU A 48 -1.52 -6.84 17.97
N LEU A 49 -0.31 -6.76 18.50
CA LEU A 49 0.90 -7.30 17.90
C LEU A 49 1.42 -8.49 18.72
N ASP A 50 2.12 -9.39 18.05
CA ASP A 50 2.92 -10.45 18.66
C ASP A 50 4.28 -10.47 17.96
N TYR A 51 5.20 -9.63 18.47
CA TYR A 51 6.53 -9.51 17.89
C TYR A 51 7.59 -9.16 18.94
N ASP A 52 8.65 -9.95 18.98
CA ASP A 52 9.78 -9.74 19.87
C ASP A 52 10.99 -9.18 19.12
N LEU A 53 11.69 -8.24 19.75
CA LEU A 53 13.04 -7.82 19.35
C LEU A 53 13.99 -7.87 20.55
N THR A 54 15.28 -7.82 20.25
CA THR A 54 16.38 -7.81 21.24
C THR A 54 16.84 -6.37 21.49
N LEU A 55 16.79 -5.95 22.76
CA LEU A 55 17.36 -4.70 23.24
C LEU A 55 18.89 -4.80 23.32
N ARG A 56 19.60 -3.67 23.24
CA ARG A 56 21.08 -3.63 23.33
C ARG A 56 21.67 -4.17 24.62
N ASN A 57 20.89 -4.21 25.69
CA ASN A 57 21.29 -4.83 26.95
C ASN A 57 21.16 -6.37 26.95
N GLY A 58 20.72 -6.97 25.83
CA GLY A 58 20.54 -8.42 25.66
C GLY A 58 19.19 -8.96 26.11
N ASN A 59 18.31 -8.12 26.67
CA ASN A 59 16.94 -8.51 27.03
C ASN A 59 16.02 -8.41 25.81
N ASN A 60 14.92 -9.15 25.81
CA ASN A 60 13.88 -9.01 24.80
C ASN A 60 12.90 -7.89 25.17
N ILE A 61 12.39 -7.20 24.16
CA ILE A 61 11.20 -6.36 24.23
C ILE A 61 10.10 -7.03 23.41
N HIS A 62 8.92 -7.16 24.03
CA HIS A 62 7.72 -7.66 23.38
C HIS A 62 6.81 -6.51 22.96
N PHE A 63 6.54 -6.38 21.67
CA PHE A 63 5.58 -5.45 21.11
C PHE A 63 4.20 -6.10 21.08
N SER A 64 3.34 -5.68 21.99
CA SER A 64 1.93 -6.09 22.05
C SER A 64 0.99 -5.15 21.28
N ASP A 65 1.48 -3.97 20.93
CA ASP A 65 0.70 -2.88 20.33
C ASP A 65 1.63 -1.88 19.66
N CYS A 66 1.07 -1.03 18.81
CA CYS A 66 1.85 -0.02 18.09
C CYS A 66 2.36 1.12 18.98
N SER A 67 1.73 1.40 20.12
CA SER A 67 2.18 2.46 21.02
C SER A 67 3.57 2.17 21.61
N LYS A 68 3.86 0.89 21.92
CA LYS A 68 5.19 0.44 22.36
C LYS A 68 6.23 0.54 21.25
N VAL A 69 5.83 0.24 20.01
CA VAL A 69 6.70 0.35 18.83
C VAL A 69 7.12 1.80 18.62
N ASP A 70 6.17 2.73 18.71
CA ASP A 70 6.38 4.17 18.54
C ASP A 70 7.24 4.76 19.67
N ALA A 71 7.08 4.26 20.90
CA ALA A 71 7.85 4.71 22.06
C ALA A 71 9.29 4.20 22.12
N THR A 72 9.64 3.16 21.34
CA THR A 72 10.98 2.55 21.36
C THR A 72 11.96 3.37 20.54
N HIS A 73 13.13 3.71 21.08
CA HIS A 73 14.14 4.46 20.31
C HIS A 73 14.98 3.53 19.41
N ASP A 74 15.46 4.08 18.30
CA ASP A 74 16.35 3.39 17.35
C ASP A 74 17.58 2.79 18.02
N THR A 75 18.10 3.48 19.04
CA THR A 75 19.28 3.09 19.80
C THR A 75 19.01 2.00 20.84
N ASP A 76 17.75 1.64 21.10
CA ASP A 76 17.40 0.66 22.12
C ASP A 76 17.55 -0.77 21.59
N ILE A 77 17.35 -0.97 20.28
CA ILE A 77 17.42 -2.28 19.61
C ILE A 77 18.86 -2.60 19.19
N VAL A 78 19.22 -3.88 19.23
CA VAL A 78 20.50 -4.37 18.70
C VAL A 78 20.62 -4.05 17.21
N GLU A 79 21.82 -3.70 16.76
CA GLU A 79 22.04 -3.25 15.38
C GLU A 79 21.59 -4.28 14.33
N SER A 80 21.79 -5.57 14.61
CA SER A 80 21.37 -6.67 13.74
C SER A 80 19.86 -6.73 13.51
N GLU A 81 19.05 -6.17 14.41
CA GLU A 81 17.57 -6.21 14.35
C GLU A 81 16.93 -4.84 14.12
N TYR A 82 17.73 -3.77 14.04
CA TYR A 82 17.23 -2.41 13.79
C TYR A 82 16.31 -2.31 12.56
N HIS A 83 16.65 -3.04 11.49
CA HIS A 83 15.82 -3.09 10.29
C HIS A 83 14.41 -3.66 10.56
N LEU A 84 14.26 -4.59 11.50
CA LEU A 84 12.96 -5.15 11.89
C LEU A 84 12.13 -4.13 12.67
N LEU A 85 12.75 -3.31 13.54
CA LEU A 85 12.03 -2.18 14.18
C LEU A 85 11.46 -1.22 13.12
N ARG A 86 12.24 -0.93 12.07
CA ARG A 86 11.79 -0.09 10.94
C ARG A 86 10.61 -0.71 10.19
N MET A 87 10.61 -2.04 10.01
CA MET A 87 9.49 -2.77 9.42
C MET A 87 8.23 -2.67 10.27
N ILE A 88 8.31 -2.95 11.57
CA ILE A 88 7.13 -2.92 12.46
C ILE A 88 6.56 -1.51 12.54
N ARG A 89 7.39 -0.46 12.59
CA ARG A 89 6.91 0.93 12.50
C ARG A 89 6.17 1.23 11.21
N ALA A 90 6.69 0.74 10.07
CA ALA A 90 5.98 0.87 8.80
C ALA A 90 4.62 0.15 8.82
N ASN A 91 4.54 -1.04 9.41
CA ASN A 91 3.28 -1.75 9.62
C ASN A 91 2.31 -0.95 10.50
N CYS A 92 2.79 -0.44 11.64
CA CYS A 92 2.00 0.40 12.54
C CYS A 92 1.50 1.69 11.88
N LYS A 93 2.31 2.30 11.01
CA LYS A 93 1.87 3.45 10.23
C LYS A 93 0.81 3.09 9.20
N ALA A 94 0.94 1.95 8.53
CA ALA A 94 -0.07 1.47 7.59
C ALA A 94 -1.40 1.17 8.30
N LEU A 95 -1.35 0.57 9.49
CA LEU A 95 -2.51 0.31 10.33
C LEU A 95 -3.20 1.61 10.77
N ALA A 96 -2.42 2.63 11.16
CA ALA A 96 -2.96 3.94 11.50
C ALA A 96 -3.70 4.57 10.31
N LEU A 97 -3.10 4.53 9.12
CA LEU A 97 -3.75 5.03 7.90
C LEU A 97 -5.01 4.24 7.54
N TYR A 98 -4.95 2.90 7.59
CA TYR A 98 -6.10 2.03 7.35
C TYR A 98 -7.29 2.33 8.26
N THR A 99 -7.04 2.48 9.56
CA THR A 99 -8.12 2.73 10.54
C THR A 99 -8.80 4.09 10.39
N ASN A 100 -8.18 5.02 9.65
CA ASN A 100 -8.72 6.34 9.34
C ASN A 100 -9.15 6.46 7.86
N ALA A 101 -9.06 5.40 7.07
CA ALA A 101 -9.35 5.45 5.64
C ALA A 101 -10.84 5.56 5.36
N GLU A 102 -11.20 6.28 4.30
CA GLU A 102 -12.56 6.37 3.81
C GLU A 102 -12.82 5.35 2.69
N SER A 103 -14.10 5.09 2.42
CA SER A 103 -14.49 4.29 1.26
C SER A 103 -14.21 5.06 -0.03
N ALA A 104 -13.50 4.42 -0.95
CA ALA A 104 -13.34 4.91 -2.31
C ALA A 104 -14.61 4.65 -3.14
N TYR A 105 -14.71 5.31 -4.28
CA TYR A 105 -15.80 5.13 -5.25
C TYR A 105 -15.33 4.61 -6.60
N LYS A 106 -14.02 4.59 -6.81
CA LYS A 106 -13.36 4.13 -8.03
C LYS A 106 -12.05 3.46 -7.66
N SER A 107 -11.67 2.44 -8.43
CA SER A 107 -10.33 1.85 -8.34
C SER A 107 -9.75 1.69 -9.73
N HIS A 108 -8.49 2.10 -9.88
CA HIS A 108 -7.69 1.90 -11.08
C HIS A 108 -6.44 1.04 -10.78
N LEU A 109 -6.42 0.37 -9.62
CA LEU A 109 -5.27 -0.38 -9.11
C LEU A 109 -5.28 -1.87 -9.51
N GLN A 110 -6.12 -2.29 -10.48
CA GLN A 110 -6.32 -3.71 -10.82
C GLN A 110 -5.01 -4.45 -11.13
N GLU A 111 -4.04 -3.78 -11.77
CA GLU A 111 -2.73 -4.38 -12.06
C GLU A 111 -1.99 -4.80 -10.78
N ILE A 112 -2.10 -4.04 -9.70
CA ILE A 112 -1.40 -4.33 -8.43
C ILE A 112 -2.26 -5.17 -7.48
N LEU A 113 -3.57 -4.93 -7.46
CA LEU A 113 -4.50 -5.61 -6.54
C LEU A 113 -4.96 -6.98 -7.04
N THR A 114 -5.14 -7.14 -8.35
CA THR A 114 -5.74 -8.34 -8.96
C THR A 114 -4.73 -9.13 -9.78
N GLU A 115 -4.03 -8.47 -10.70
CA GLU A 115 -2.98 -9.11 -11.51
C GLU A 115 -1.69 -9.29 -10.69
N HIS A 116 -1.56 -8.53 -9.61
CA HIS A 116 -0.38 -8.44 -8.74
C HIS A 116 0.91 -8.30 -9.56
N THR A 117 0.97 -7.33 -10.45
CA THR A 117 2.21 -6.93 -11.11
C THR A 117 2.67 -5.59 -10.56
N VAL A 118 3.95 -5.53 -10.18
CA VAL A 118 4.59 -4.29 -9.73
C VAL A 118 5.44 -3.66 -10.83
N ALA A 119 5.53 -4.31 -12.00
CA ALA A 119 6.34 -3.90 -13.14
C ALA A 119 6.11 -2.44 -13.58
N HIS A 120 4.90 -1.91 -13.39
CA HIS A 120 4.51 -0.56 -13.80
C HIS A 120 4.65 0.51 -12.71
N LEU A 121 5.04 0.13 -11.48
CA LEU A 121 5.39 1.11 -10.47
C LEU A 121 6.59 1.95 -10.92
N PRO A 122 6.67 3.23 -10.50
CA PRO A 122 7.84 4.06 -10.73
C PRO A 122 9.12 3.38 -10.25
N ALA A 123 10.22 3.48 -11.01
CA ALA A 123 11.52 2.94 -10.60
C ALA A 123 12.09 3.64 -9.35
N THR A 124 11.49 4.76 -8.94
CA THR A 124 11.78 5.51 -7.72
C THR A 124 10.98 5.04 -6.50
N ALA A 125 10.14 4.00 -6.63
CA ALA A 125 9.29 3.50 -5.55
C ALA A 125 10.10 2.94 -4.36
N TYR A 126 11.29 2.38 -4.62
CA TYR A 126 12.23 1.91 -3.61
C TYR A 126 13.49 2.79 -3.57
N PRO A 127 14.29 2.74 -2.48
CA PRO A 127 15.42 3.65 -2.30
C PRO A 127 16.44 3.63 -3.44
N TYR A 128 17.04 4.79 -3.63
CA TYR A 128 18.12 5.07 -4.57
C TYR A 128 19.33 5.58 -3.78
N VAL A 129 20.53 5.28 -4.28
CA VAL A 129 21.76 5.51 -3.50
C VAL A 129 22.19 6.98 -3.47
N ASN A 130 21.77 7.77 -4.46
CA ASN A 130 22.07 9.20 -4.58
C ASN A 130 21.14 9.88 -5.62
N GLU A 131 21.26 11.20 -5.75
CA GLU A 131 20.48 11.98 -6.72
C GLU A 131 20.77 11.59 -8.19
N TYR A 132 21.95 11.09 -8.51
CA TYR A 132 22.25 10.60 -9.86
C TYR A 132 21.41 9.35 -10.19
N ASP A 133 21.38 8.36 -9.29
CA ASP A 133 20.56 7.15 -9.41
C ASP A 133 19.06 7.49 -9.49
N LYS A 134 18.59 8.42 -8.64
CA LYS A 134 17.22 8.95 -8.70
C LYS A 134 16.86 9.51 -10.07
N ASN A 135 17.75 10.33 -10.64
CA ASN A 135 17.54 10.93 -11.95
C ASN A 135 17.55 9.89 -13.09
N LEU A 136 18.35 8.83 -12.99
CA LEU A 136 18.34 7.73 -13.96
C LEU A 136 17.03 6.93 -13.95
N ARG A 137 16.37 6.84 -12.80
CA ARG A 137 15.09 6.16 -12.58
C ARG A 137 13.88 7.01 -12.95
N LYS A 138 14.00 8.34 -12.88
CA LYS A 138 12.89 9.28 -13.07
C LYS A 138 12.17 9.04 -14.40
N GLY A 139 10.84 8.96 -14.33
CA GLY A 139 9.97 8.79 -15.50
C GLY A 139 9.95 7.37 -16.10
N LYS A 140 10.70 6.42 -15.53
CA LYS A 140 10.70 5.01 -15.91
C LYS A 140 9.92 4.17 -14.91
N THR A 141 9.33 3.07 -15.39
CA THR A 141 8.80 2.02 -14.53
C THR A 141 9.92 1.07 -14.07
N LEU A 142 9.66 0.25 -13.06
CA LEU A 142 10.60 -0.78 -12.60
C LEU A 142 11.09 -1.68 -13.73
N LYS A 143 10.16 -2.17 -14.56
CA LYS A 143 10.48 -3.03 -15.72
C LYS A 143 11.28 -2.31 -16.80
N GLN A 144 11.06 -1.00 -16.99
CA GLN A 144 11.84 -0.21 -17.95
C GLN A 144 13.25 0.10 -17.46
N PHE A 145 13.44 0.21 -16.14
CA PHE A 145 14.74 0.57 -15.55
C PHE A 145 15.64 -0.65 -15.34
N HIS A 146 15.07 -1.79 -14.94
CA HIS A 146 15.82 -3.02 -14.69
C HIS A 146 15.75 -3.98 -15.88
N ALA A 147 16.88 -4.13 -16.60
CA ALA A 147 16.97 -5.03 -17.75
C ALA A 147 16.61 -6.49 -17.40
N ASP A 148 17.01 -6.95 -16.22
CA ASP A 148 16.75 -8.31 -15.71
C ASP A 148 15.65 -8.31 -14.64
N PHE A 149 14.58 -7.56 -14.87
CA PHE A 149 13.41 -7.55 -13.98
C PHE A 149 12.67 -8.88 -14.05
N LYS A 150 12.64 -9.61 -12.94
CA LYS A 150 11.85 -10.84 -12.78
C LYS A 150 10.92 -10.66 -11.60
N GLU A 151 9.64 -10.91 -11.79
CA GLU A 151 8.65 -10.89 -10.71
C GLU A 151 8.00 -12.26 -10.54
N LYS A 152 7.62 -12.56 -9.31
CA LYS A 152 6.92 -13.79 -8.95
C LYS A 152 5.89 -13.48 -7.88
N LYS A 153 4.63 -13.86 -8.15
CA LYS A 153 3.60 -13.91 -7.13
C LYS A 153 3.92 -14.98 -6.10
N VAL A 154 3.98 -14.57 -4.82
CA VAL A 154 4.21 -15.48 -3.70
C VAL A 154 2.87 -15.91 -3.12
N PHE A 155 2.06 -14.94 -2.72
CA PHE A 155 0.67 -15.10 -2.25
C PHE A 155 -0.12 -13.83 -2.55
N GLU A 156 -1.35 -13.74 -2.07
CA GLU A 156 -2.23 -12.60 -2.31
C GLU A 156 -1.64 -11.30 -1.76
N GLY A 157 -1.53 -10.29 -2.64
CA GLY A 157 -0.95 -9.00 -2.28
C GLY A 157 0.58 -8.99 -2.15
N VAL A 158 1.29 -10.11 -2.37
CA VAL A 158 2.75 -10.19 -2.20
C VAL A 158 3.47 -10.66 -3.46
N ILE A 159 4.33 -9.77 -3.97
CA ILE A 159 5.17 -9.98 -5.16
C ILE A 159 6.64 -9.85 -4.82
N ASP A 160 7.39 -10.92 -5.08
CA ASP A 160 8.84 -10.87 -5.05
C ASP A 160 9.37 -10.40 -6.40
N VAL A 161 10.34 -9.49 -6.35
CA VAL A 161 11.05 -8.97 -7.52
C VAL A 161 12.53 -9.25 -7.37
N GLU A 162 13.11 -9.82 -8.40
CA GLU A 162 14.54 -9.96 -8.56
C GLU A 162 15.04 -9.01 -9.64
N THR A 163 16.09 -8.26 -9.30
CA THR A 163 16.85 -7.40 -10.22
C THR A 163 18.31 -7.84 -10.21
N ASN A 164 19.18 -7.17 -10.97
CA ASN A 164 20.61 -7.46 -10.92
C ASN A 164 21.24 -7.24 -9.56
N THR A 165 20.79 -6.21 -8.83
CA THR A 165 21.45 -5.77 -7.59
C THR A 165 20.66 -6.06 -6.33
N ASN A 166 19.35 -6.32 -6.44
CA ASN A 166 18.46 -6.46 -5.29
C ASN A 166 17.47 -7.61 -5.44
N ARG A 167 17.08 -8.17 -4.30
CA ARG A 167 15.83 -8.90 -4.10
C ARG A 167 14.89 -7.98 -3.35
N LEU A 168 13.68 -7.79 -3.87
CA LEU A 168 12.65 -6.96 -3.25
C LEU A 168 11.40 -7.80 -3.02
N SER A 169 10.61 -7.42 -2.02
CA SER A 169 9.25 -7.93 -1.85
C SER A 169 8.31 -6.74 -1.68
N TYR A 170 7.26 -6.71 -2.49
CA TYR A 170 6.20 -5.71 -2.47
C TYR A 170 4.96 -6.35 -1.85
N SER A 171 4.57 -5.88 -0.67
CA SER A 171 3.44 -6.41 0.08
C SER A 171 2.37 -5.34 0.21
N VAL A 172 1.21 -5.54 -0.43
CA VAL A 172 0.01 -4.72 -0.20
C VAL A 172 -0.44 -4.97 1.23
N LEU A 173 -0.44 -3.92 2.05
CA LEU A 173 -0.87 -3.99 3.44
C LEU A 173 -2.34 -3.62 3.59
N ALA A 174 -2.78 -2.59 2.89
CA ALA A 174 -4.16 -2.10 2.94
C ALA A 174 -4.55 -1.37 1.66
N THR A 175 -5.84 -1.31 1.37
CA THR A 175 -6.44 -0.41 0.39
C THR A 175 -7.49 0.48 1.05
N GLY A 176 -7.76 1.62 0.42
CA GLY A 176 -8.73 2.60 0.90
C GLY A 176 -8.51 3.94 0.22
N ASP A 177 -9.36 4.91 0.50
CA ASP A 177 -9.08 6.30 0.17
C ASP A 177 -8.31 6.94 1.33
N PHE A 178 -7.03 7.25 1.11
CA PHE A 178 -6.15 7.82 2.14
C PHE A 178 -5.87 9.32 1.93
N ASP A 179 -6.39 9.95 0.87
CA ASP A 179 -6.26 11.40 0.63
C ASP A 179 -7.56 12.13 0.28
N ASP A 180 -8.71 11.48 0.43
CA ASP A 180 -10.06 12.02 0.22
C ASP A 180 -10.29 12.48 -1.23
N ASP A 181 -9.68 11.80 -2.20
CA ASP A 181 -9.88 12.06 -3.64
C ASP A 181 -10.96 11.16 -4.28
N ARG A 182 -11.54 10.25 -3.48
CA ARG A 182 -12.56 9.23 -3.83
C ARG A 182 -12.05 8.11 -4.74
N VAL A 183 -10.74 8.02 -4.95
CA VAL A 183 -10.08 6.96 -5.70
C VAL A 183 -9.35 6.05 -4.71
N GLU A 184 -9.41 4.75 -4.96
CA GLU A 184 -8.74 3.76 -4.14
C GLU A 184 -7.22 3.88 -4.31
N ASP A 185 -6.54 3.97 -3.17
CA ASP A 185 -5.11 3.88 -3.01
C ASP A 185 -4.71 2.53 -2.40
N ALA A 186 -3.44 2.16 -2.54
CA ALA A 186 -2.85 1.02 -1.85
C ALA A 186 -1.65 1.46 -0.99
N LEU A 187 -1.59 0.95 0.24
CA LEU A 187 -0.39 1.01 1.07
C LEU A 187 0.45 -0.23 0.78
N ILE A 188 1.67 -0.03 0.30
CA ILE A 188 2.59 -1.11 -0.03
C ILE A 188 3.86 -0.98 0.81
N LEU A 189 4.17 -2.05 1.53
CA LEU A 189 5.46 -2.22 2.17
C LEU A 189 6.43 -2.84 1.17
N ILE A 190 7.51 -2.13 0.89
CA ILE A 190 8.63 -2.62 0.08
C ILE A 190 9.74 -3.02 1.03
N SER A 191 10.08 -4.30 1.06
CA SER A 191 11.32 -4.79 1.64
C SER A 191 12.37 -4.98 0.55
N TRP A 192 13.63 -4.70 0.84
CA TRP A 192 14.72 -5.02 -0.08
C TRP A 192 15.94 -5.59 0.63
N HIS A 193 16.67 -6.39 -0.12
CA HIS A 193 17.95 -6.96 0.24
C HIS A 193 18.92 -6.81 -0.93
N SER A 194 20.04 -6.14 -0.71
CA SER A 194 21.10 -6.04 -1.71
C SER A 194 21.79 -7.39 -1.90
N LYS A 195 22.02 -7.79 -3.14
CA LYS A 195 22.72 -9.03 -3.48
C LYS A 195 24.23 -8.95 -3.23
N GLU A 196 24.78 -7.74 -3.34
CA GLU A 196 26.23 -7.49 -3.34
C GLU A 196 26.70 -6.70 -2.11
N ALA A 197 25.79 -6.29 -1.23
CA ALA A 197 26.09 -5.53 -0.01
C ALA A 197 25.21 -5.96 1.16
N PHE A 198 25.59 -5.57 2.38
CA PHE A 198 24.87 -5.88 3.62
C PHE A 198 23.60 -5.03 3.85
N GLY A 199 23.04 -4.44 2.79
CA GLY A 199 21.89 -3.53 2.89
C GLY A 199 20.56 -4.27 2.89
N LYS A 200 19.84 -4.18 4.01
CA LYS A 200 18.40 -4.49 4.11
C LYS A 200 17.63 -3.23 4.46
N GLY A 201 16.39 -3.13 4.02
CA GLY A 201 15.52 -2.10 4.53
C GLY A 201 14.08 -2.26 4.11
N PHE A 202 13.26 -1.34 4.62
CA PHE A 202 11.83 -1.30 4.44
C PHE A 202 11.40 0.12 4.11
N LYS A 203 10.39 0.24 3.25
CA LYS A 203 9.80 1.51 2.86
C LYS A 203 8.31 1.31 2.70
N LEU A 204 7.53 2.11 3.41
CA LEU A 204 6.09 2.20 3.19
C LEU A 204 5.83 3.24 2.12
N ILE A 205 5.05 2.89 1.11
CA ILE A 205 4.57 3.83 0.10
C ILE A 205 3.05 3.78 -0.01
N LYS A 206 2.46 4.92 -0.36
CA LYS A 206 1.13 4.99 -0.94
C LYS A 206 1.25 4.92 -2.45
N VAL A 207 0.46 4.06 -3.08
CA VAL A 207 0.33 3.97 -4.54
C VAL A 207 -1.05 4.48 -4.94
N SER A 208 -1.05 5.45 -5.85
CA SER A 208 -2.27 6.09 -6.34
C SER A 208 -2.31 6.06 -7.87
N ARG A 209 -3.51 5.87 -8.44
CA ARG A 209 -3.74 5.99 -9.88
C ARG A 209 -5.10 6.65 -10.13
N PRO A 210 -5.14 7.96 -10.45
CA PRO A 210 -6.39 8.71 -10.50
C PRO A 210 -7.32 8.33 -11.67
N THR A 211 -6.76 7.80 -12.77
CA THR A 211 -7.52 7.29 -13.92
C THR A 211 -6.85 6.07 -14.54
N SER A 212 -7.56 5.29 -15.36
CA SER A 212 -7.00 4.15 -16.09
C SER A 212 -5.85 4.52 -17.04
N GLU A 213 -5.78 5.75 -17.51
CA GLU A 213 -4.74 6.24 -18.42
C GLU A 213 -3.55 6.86 -17.69
N ALA A 214 -3.74 7.24 -16.42
CA ALA A 214 -2.68 7.78 -15.59
C ALA A 214 -1.64 6.71 -15.25
N ARG A 215 -0.37 7.14 -15.12
CA ARG A 215 0.68 6.30 -14.55
C ARG A 215 0.46 6.18 -13.04
N PHE A 216 0.91 5.07 -12.46
CA PHE A 216 1.03 4.96 -11.01
C PHE A 216 1.93 6.06 -10.47
N SER A 217 1.46 6.68 -9.39
CA SER A 217 2.24 7.60 -8.57
C SER A 217 2.52 6.96 -7.22
N THR A 218 3.64 7.34 -6.60
CA THR A 218 4.06 6.80 -5.31
C THR A 218 4.45 7.90 -4.37
N THR A 219 3.91 7.89 -3.16
CA THR A 219 4.28 8.79 -2.08
C THR A 219 4.94 7.99 -0.96
N GLU A 220 6.12 8.40 -0.54
CA GLU A 220 6.81 7.80 0.61
C GLU A 220 6.12 8.23 1.90
N LEU A 221 5.91 7.27 2.80
CA LEU A 221 5.24 7.47 4.07
C LEU A 221 6.26 7.22 5.18
N ASP A 222 7.07 8.23 5.51
CA ASP A 222 8.12 8.21 6.54
C ASP A 222 7.62 8.10 7.99
#